data_AF-A0AAV7VVX3-F1
#
_entry.id   AF-A0AAV7VVX3-F1
#
_cell.length_a   1.000
_cell.length_b   1.000
_cell.length_c   1.000
_cell.angle_alpha   90.00
_cell.angle_beta   90.00
_cell.angle_gamma   90.00
#
_symmetry.space_group_name_H-M   'P 1'
#
loop_
_entity.id
_entity.type
_entity.pdbx_description
1 polymer ?
#
loop_
_entity_poly.entity_id
_entity_poly.type
_entity_poly.pdbx_seq_one_letter_code
_entity_poly.pdbx_strand_id
1 'polypeptide(L)'
;MNVQMVCLADQYISHVTAKFPGSVHDAYILRNSSIPYVMGQLQRHCVWILGDSGYPNLSWLLTPVRNPRTRAEERYNEAHGRTRQIIERTFGLLKARFRCLHMTGGSLFYSPKKVCQIIVACCMLHNLALRR
;
A
#
# COMPACT_ATOMS: atom_id res chain seq x y z
N MET A 1 0.98 5.23 -13.27
CA MET A 1 2.02 5.11 -12.22
C MET A 1 1.59 4.00 -11.28
N ASN A 2 2.50 3.11 -10.88
CA ASN A 2 2.24 2.15 -9.82
C ASN A 2 2.72 2.74 -8.47
N VAL A 3 1.87 2.65 -7.45
CA VAL A 3 2.09 3.23 -6.12
C VAL A 3 1.97 2.12 -5.08
N GLN A 4 3.06 1.86 -4.35
CA GLN A 4 3.04 1.03 -3.16
C GLN A 4 2.84 1.91 -1.93
N MET A 5 1.97 1.48 -1.03
CA MET A 5 1.62 2.23 0.17
C MET A 5 1.44 1.27 1.36
N VAL A 6 1.89 1.71 2.54
CA VAL A 6 1.61 1.07 3.82
C VAL A 6 0.84 2.07 4.68
N CYS A 7 -0.25 1.62 5.28
CA CYS A 7 -1.03 2.41 6.23
C CYS A 7 -1.27 1.64 7.53
N LEU A 8 -1.53 2.38 8.60
CA LEU A 8 -1.93 1.86 9.90
C LEU A 8 -3.47 1.70 9.96
N ALA A 9 -3.96 1.16 11.08
CA ALA A 9 -5.38 0.87 11.27
C ALA A 9 -6.29 2.11 11.23
N ASP A 10 -5.75 3.27 11.60
CA ASP A 10 -6.40 4.59 11.55
C ASP A 10 -6.28 5.27 10.17
N GLN A 11 -5.82 4.54 9.15
CA GLN A 11 -5.55 5.03 7.78
C GLN A 11 -4.37 5.99 7.68
N TYR A 12 -3.59 6.20 8.74
CA TYR A 12 -2.35 6.96 8.67
C TYR A 12 -1.36 6.29 7.72
N ILE A 13 -0.91 7.01 6.70
CA ILE A 13 0.03 6.50 5.70
C ILE A 13 1.45 6.57 6.29
N SER A 14 2.02 5.40 6.61
CA SER A 14 3.37 5.28 7.19
C SER A 14 4.46 5.19 6.12
N HIS A 15 4.13 4.69 4.93
CA HIS A 15 5.07 4.60 3.82
C HIS A 15 4.38 4.75 2.47
N VAL A 16 5.04 5.43 1.53
CA VAL A 16 4.58 5.54 0.15
C VAL A 16 5.77 5.49 -0.82
N THR A 17 5.64 4.68 -1.86
CA THR A 17 6.58 4.60 -2.99
C THR A 17 5.82 4.83 -4.29
N ALA A 18 5.99 6.03 -4.87
CA ALA A 18 5.39 6.42 -6.14
C ALA A 18 6.51 6.78 -7.13
N LYS A 19 7.29 5.81 -7.59
CA LYS A 19 8.44 6.05 -8.49
C LYS A 19 8.47 5.14 -9.72
N PHE A 20 7.48 4.27 -9.89
CA PHE A 20 7.49 3.24 -10.91
C PHE A 20 6.35 3.41 -11.92
N PRO A 21 6.61 3.12 -13.22
CA PRO A 21 5.57 3.00 -14.23
C PRO A 21 4.47 2.02 -13.82
N GLY A 22 3.29 2.15 -14.43
CA GLY A 22 2.13 1.29 -14.13
C GLY A 22 2.34 -0.20 -14.45
N SER A 23 3.28 -0.53 -15.34
CA SER A 23 3.59 -1.90 -15.77
C SER A 23 4.52 -2.66 -14.83
N VAL A 24 5.10 -2.00 -13.82
CA VAL A 24 6.07 -2.63 -12.93
C VAL A 24 5.34 -3.49 -11.90
N HIS A 25 5.78 -4.75 -11.74
CA HIS A 25 5.24 -5.67 -10.75
C HIS A 25 5.47 -5.20 -9.31
N ASP A 26 4.48 -5.42 -8.45
CA ASP A 26 4.50 -5.00 -7.04
C ASP A 26 5.68 -5.58 -6.26
N ALA A 27 6.03 -6.85 -6.49
CA ALA A 27 7.21 -7.48 -5.89
C ALA A 27 8.52 -6.76 -6.26
N TYR A 28 8.64 -6.22 -7.48
CA TYR A 28 9.79 -5.43 -7.89
C TYR A 28 9.83 -4.09 -7.17
N ILE A 29 8.69 -3.44 -7.00
CA ILE A 29 8.57 -2.19 -6.23
C ILE A 29 9.00 -2.42 -4.78
N LEU A 30 8.52 -3.50 -4.15
CA LEU A 30 8.88 -3.87 -2.78
C LEU A 30 10.39 -4.03 -2.63
N ARG A 31 11.03 -4.82 -3.50
CA ARG A 31 12.47 -5.07 -3.47
C ARG A 31 13.30 -3.79 -3.60
N ASN A 32 12.77 -2.80 -4.33
CA ASN A 32 13.44 -1.52 -4.58
C ASN A 32 12.92 -0.39 -3.67
N SER A 33 12.13 -0.71 -2.64
CA SER A 33 11.67 0.23 -1.61
C SER A 33 12.56 0.16 -0.37
N SER A 34 12.37 1.07 0.58
CA SER A 34 13.03 0.99 1.89
C SER A 34 12.36 0.00 2.85
N ILE A 35 11.20 -0.58 2.50
CA ILE A 35 10.42 -1.46 3.39
C ILE A 35 11.25 -2.67 3.83
N PRO A 36 11.93 -3.44 2.96
CA PRO A 36 12.70 -4.60 3.41
C PRO A 36 13.79 -4.27 4.43
N TYR A 37 14.46 -3.12 4.25
CA TYR A 37 15.48 -2.65 5.19
C TYR A 37 14.85 -2.30 6.55
N VAL A 38 13.79 -1.49 6.56
CA VAL A 38 13.09 -1.09 7.79
C VAL A 38 12.53 -2.30 8.52
N MET A 39 11.87 -3.21 7.81
CA MET A 39 11.27 -4.41 8.39
C MET A 39 12.32 -5.40 8.90
N GLY A 40 13.50 -5.46 8.28
CA GLY A 40 14.64 -6.23 8.80
C GLY A 40 15.13 -5.73 10.16
N GLN A 41 15.11 -4.41 10.39
CA GLN A 41 15.43 -3.84 11.72
C GLN A 41 14.31 -4.08 12.73
N LEU A 42 13.05 -4.11 12.28
CA LEU A 42 11.89 -4.33 13.12
C LEU A 42 11.56 -5.82 13.38
N GLN A 43 12.31 -6.75 12.80
CA GLN A 43 11.99 -8.18 12.86
C GLN A 43 11.95 -8.73 14.29
N ARG A 44 12.69 -8.11 15.23
CA ARG A 44 12.68 -8.46 16.66
C ARG A 44 11.43 -7.98 17.41
N HIS A 45 10.63 -7.10 16.80
CA HIS A 45 9.48 -6.46 17.42
C HIS A 45 8.13 -7.09 17.02
N CYS A 46 8.14 -8.26 16.37
CA CYS A 46 6.92 -8.95 15.95
C CYS A 46 6.00 -8.02 15.12
N VAL A 47 6.58 -7.31 14.15
CA VAL A 47 5.84 -6.41 13.26
C VAL A 47 5.64 -7.10 11.92
N TRP A 48 4.39 -7.14 11.45
CA TRP A 48 4.01 -7.70 10.16
C TRP A 48 3.27 -6.68 9.30
N ILE A 49 3.46 -6.79 7.99
CA ILE A 49 2.69 -6.09 6.97
C ILE A 49 1.81 -7.12 6.25
N LEU A 50 0.62 -6.72 5.82
CA LEU A 50 -0.28 -7.54 5.00
C LEU A 50 -0.20 -7.13 3.52
N GLY A 51 0.41 -7.99 2.70
CA GLY A 51 0.49 -7.86 1.24
C GLY A 51 -0.67 -8.56 0.51
N ASP A 52 -0.85 -8.25 -0.77
CA ASP A 52 -1.71 -9.03 -1.67
C ASP A 52 -0.94 -10.22 -2.23
N SER A 53 -1.63 -11.00 -3.05
CA SER A 53 -1.07 -12.17 -3.73
C SER A 53 0.03 -11.84 -4.74
N GLY A 54 0.23 -10.55 -5.09
CA GLY A 54 1.29 -10.06 -5.97
C GLY A 54 2.65 -9.94 -5.29
N TYR A 55 2.68 -9.97 -3.95
CA TYR A 55 3.91 -9.95 -3.16
C TYR A 55 4.39 -11.37 -2.79
N PRO A 56 5.69 -11.53 -2.48
CA PRO A 56 6.18 -12.76 -1.87
C PRO A 56 5.76 -12.85 -0.39
N ASN A 57 5.59 -14.07 0.11
CA ASN A 57 5.44 -14.32 1.54
C ASN A 57 6.82 -14.28 2.22
N LEU A 58 7.00 -13.40 3.21
CA LEU A 58 8.26 -13.19 3.94
C LEU A 58 8.01 -13.24 5.46
N SER A 59 9.07 -13.32 6.26
CA SER A 59 8.97 -13.37 7.74
C SER A 59 8.21 -12.17 8.35
N TRP A 60 8.16 -11.05 7.62
CA TRP A 60 7.54 -9.79 8.02
C TRP A 60 6.44 -9.32 7.04
N LEU A 61 6.18 -10.05 5.95
CA LEU A 61 5.16 -9.74 4.95
C LEU A 61 4.28 -10.96 4.72
N LEU A 62 3.07 -10.90 5.26
CA LEU A 62 2.08 -11.95 5.11
C LEU A 62 1.27 -11.71 3.84
N THR A 63 0.99 -12.78 3.10
CA THR A 63 0.19 -12.75 1.87
C THR A 63 -0.93 -13.77 1.96
N PRO A 64 -2.05 -13.62 1.21
CA PRO A 64 -3.12 -14.60 1.24
C PRO A 64 -2.64 -15.97 0.73
N VAL A 65 -3.19 -17.04 1.29
CA VAL A 65 -2.98 -18.42 0.83
C VAL A 65 -3.71 -18.58 -0.50
N ARG A 66 -2.99 -18.90 -1.58
CA ARG A 66 -3.57 -18.96 -2.95
C ARG A 66 -4.60 -20.07 -3.15
N ASN A 67 -4.40 -21.22 -2.50
CA ASN A 67 -5.25 -22.40 -2.61
C ASN A 67 -5.54 -22.96 -1.22
N PRO A 68 -6.41 -22.32 -0.41
CA PRO A 68 -6.74 -22.81 0.92
C PRO A 68 -7.41 -24.18 0.81
N ARG A 69 -6.94 -25.15 1.59
CA ARG A 69 -7.47 -26.53 1.67
C ARG A 69 -8.06 -26.85 3.03
N THR A 70 -7.76 -26.01 4.03
CA THR A 70 -8.20 -26.19 5.41
C THR A 70 -9.05 -25.02 5.88
N ARG A 71 -9.95 -25.29 6.82
CA ARG A 71 -10.77 -24.24 7.47
C ARG A 71 -9.91 -23.18 8.17
N ALA A 72 -8.70 -23.53 8.59
CA ALA A 72 -7.75 -22.59 9.18
C ALA A 72 -7.20 -21.60 8.14
N GLU A 73 -6.83 -22.08 6.95
CA GLU A 73 -6.37 -21.23 5.84
C GLU A 73 -7.49 -20.32 5.31
N GLU A 74 -8.72 -20.83 5.23
CA GLU A 74 -9.90 -20.02 4.89
C GLU A 74 -10.12 -18.89 5.89
N ARG A 75 -10.11 -19.20 7.19
CA ARG A 75 -10.23 -18.21 8.27
C ARG A 75 -9.09 -17.18 8.23
N TYR A 76 -7.87 -17.62 7.95
CA TYR A 76 -6.73 -16.73 7.75
C TYR A 76 -6.98 -15.77 6.59
N ASN A 77 -7.36 -16.28 5.41
CA ASN A 77 -7.63 -15.44 4.24
C ASN A 77 -8.78 -14.46 4.47
N GLU A 78 -9.82 -14.88 5.20
CA GLU A 78 -10.94 -14.01 5.58
C GLU A 78 -10.46 -12.86 6.49
N ALA A 79 -9.71 -13.16 7.54
CA ALA A 79 -9.15 -12.15 8.44
C ALA A 79 -8.15 -11.23 7.71
N HIS A 80 -7.33 -11.80 6.84
CA HIS A 80 -6.36 -11.08 6.00
C HIS A 80 -7.06 -10.09 5.07
N GLY A 81 -8.11 -10.54 4.37
CA GLY A 81 -8.92 -9.73 3.47
C GLY A 81 -9.63 -8.60 4.20
N ARG A 82 -10.29 -8.88 5.34
CA ARG A 82 -10.94 -7.86 6.19
C ARG A 82 -9.96 -6.79 6.65
N THR A 83 -8.77 -7.19 7.09
CA THR A 83 -7.75 -6.23 7.56
C THR A 83 -7.21 -5.38 6.40
N ARG A 84 -7.01 -5.99 5.22
CA ARG A 84 -6.59 -5.27 4.01
C ARG A 84 -7.62 -4.26 3.49
N GLN A 85 -8.90 -4.35 3.85
CA GLN A 85 -9.87 -3.32 3.46
C GLN A 85 -9.47 -1.92 3.93
N ILE A 86 -8.66 -1.80 4.98
CA ILE A 86 -8.14 -0.52 5.47
C ILE A 86 -7.29 0.16 4.41
N ILE A 87 -6.35 -0.55 3.76
CA ILE A 87 -5.49 0.07 2.73
C ILE A 87 -6.30 0.44 1.49
N GLU A 88 -7.29 -0.37 1.11
CA GLU A 88 -8.19 -0.07 -0.02
C GLU A 88 -9.04 1.17 0.26
N ARG A 89 -9.58 1.28 1.49
CA ARG A 89 -10.31 2.46 1.95
C ARG A 89 -9.43 3.70 1.97
N THR A 90 -8.18 3.58 2.42
CA THR A 90 -7.20 4.68 2.40
C THR A 90 -6.98 5.21 0.97
N PHE A 91 -6.78 4.32 0.00
CA PHE A 91 -6.70 4.71 -1.42
C PHE A 91 -7.99 5.37 -1.92
N GLY A 92 -9.16 4.83 -1.53
CA GLY A 92 -10.46 5.40 -1.88
C GLY A 92 -10.63 6.83 -1.34
N LEU A 93 -10.31 7.07 -0.07
CA LEU A 93 -10.36 8.38 0.56
C LEU A 93 -9.36 9.36 -0.03
N LEU A 94 -8.15 8.89 -0.36
CA LEU A 94 -7.14 9.71 -1.02
C LEU A 94 -7.65 10.22 -2.38
N LYS A 95 -8.23 9.34 -3.20
CA LYS A 95 -8.83 9.70 -4.51
C LYS A 95 -10.08 10.57 -4.37
N ALA A 96 -10.88 10.37 -3.32
CA ALA A 96 -12.05 11.19 -3.06
C ALA A 96 -11.67 12.62 -2.64
N ARG A 97 -10.67 12.75 -1.75
CA ARG A 97 -10.17 14.03 -1.24
C ARG A 97 -9.39 14.80 -2.30
N PHE A 98 -8.56 14.11 -3.08
CA PHE A 98 -7.74 14.69 -4.13
C PHE A 98 -8.20 14.15 -5.48
N ARG A 99 -9.23 14.79 -6.06
CA ARG A 99 -9.85 14.34 -7.31
C ARG A 99 -8.87 14.29 -8.48
N CYS A 100 -7.76 15.02 -8.44
CA CYS A 100 -6.67 14.91 -9.43
C CYS A 100 -5.98 13.53 -9.46
N LEU A 101 -6.16 12.69 -8.43
CA LEU A 101 -5.72 11.29 -8.40
C LEU A 101 -6.80 10.32 -8.91
N HIS A 102 -8.02 10.81 -9.12
CA HIS A 102 -9.14 10.02 -9.62
C HIS A 102 -9.34 10.29 -11.11
N MET A 103 -9.72 9.27 -11.88
CA MET A 103 -9.91 9.41 -13.34
C MET A 103 -10.91 10.52 -13.72
N THR A 104 -11.93 10.77 -12.89
CA THR A 104 -12.93 11.82 -13.13
C THR A 104 -12.44 13.24 -12.84
N GLY A 105 -11.32 13.42 -12.14
CA GLY A 105 -10.68 14.73 -11.96
C GLY A 105 -9.69 15.07 -13.07
N GLY A 106 -9.66 14.26 -14.14
CA GLY A 106 -8.73 14.37 -15.26
C GLY A 106 -7.49 13.48 -15.09
N SER A 107 -6.81 13.22 -16.20
CA SER A 107 -5.49 12.61 -16.20
C SER A 107 -4.45 13.65 -15.80
N LEU A 108 -3.48 13.28 -14.95
CA LEU A 108 -2.35 14.14 -14.65
C LEU A 108 -1.42 14.21 -15.89
N PHE A 109 -1.63 15.21 -16.75
CA PHE A 109 -0.80 15.50 -17.92
C PHE A 109 0.52 16.20 -17.54
N TYR A 110 1.21 15.67 -16.54
CA TYR A 110 2.52 16.15 -16.12
C TYR A 110 3.59 15.11 -16.41
N SER A 111 4.87 15.52 -16.36
CA SER A 111 5.97 14.56 -16.43
C SER A 111 5.84 13.51 -15.31
N PRO A 112 6.28 12.26 -15.53
CA PRO A 112 6.17 11.20 -14.52
C PRO A 112 6.73 11.62 -13.16
N LYS A 113 7.87 12.32 -13.16
CA LYS A 113 8.50 12.88 -11.94
C LYS A 113 7.57 13.82 -11.18
N LYS A 114 6.84 14.70 -11.88
CA LYS A 114 5.89 15.63 -11.25
C LYS A 114 4.66 14.89 -10.72
N VAL A 115 4.17 13.88 -11.45
CA VAL A 115 3.08 13.01 -10.98
C VAL A 115 3.47 12.30 -9.68
N CYS A 116 4.69 11.75 -9.59
CA CYS A 116 5.22 11.16 -8.36
C CYS A 116 5.16 12.14 -7.18
N GLN A 117 5.61 13.38 -7.39
CA GLN A 117 5.62 14.43 -6.37
C GLN A 117 4.21 14.79 -5.92
N ILE A 118 3.25 14.89 -6.85
CA ILE A 118 1.83 15.16 -6.54
C ILE A 118 1.27 14.05 -5.68
N ILE A 119 1.50 12.78 -6.03
CA ILE A 119 1.02 11.62 -5.25
C ILE A 119 1.55 11.67 -3.81
N VAL A 120 2.86 11.91 -3.64
CA VAL A 120 3.48 12.00 -2.31
C VAL A 120 2.90 13.18 -1.52
N ALA A 121 2.75 14.36 -2.15
CA ALA A 121 2.15 15.52 -1.50
C ALA A 121 0.70 15.24 -1.05
N CYS A 122 -0.12 14.60 -1.88
CA CYS A 122 -1.47 14.17 -1.50
C CYS A 122 -1.47 13.23 -0.30
N CYS A 123 -0.53 12.28 -0.22
CA CYS A 123 -0.41 11.38 0.93
C CYS A 123 -0.07 12.15 2.23
N MET A 124 0.86 13.11 2.16
CA MET A 124 1.21 13.95 3.31
C MET A 124 0.04 14.81 3.77
N LEU A 125 -0.66 15.45 2.82
CA LEU A 125 -1.86 16.24 3.11
C LEU A 125 -3.00 15.37 3.64
N HIS A 126 -3.11 14.12 3.20
CA HIS A 126 -4.07 13.17 3.73
C HIS A 126 -3.85 12.93 5.22
N ASN A 127 -2.60 12.63 5.62
CA ASN A 127 -2.24 12.43 7.01
C ASN A 127 -2.48 13.68 7.86
N LEU A 128 -2.19 14.89 7.32
CA LEU A 128 -2.47 16.14 8.03
C LEU A 128 -3.97 16.32 8.31
N ALA A 129 -4.81 15.96 7.34
CA ALA A 129 -6.27 16.04 7.49
C ALA A 129 -6.87 14.95 8.40
N LEU A 130 -6.16 13.86 8.70
CA LEU A 130 -6.58 12.90 9.73
C LEU A 130 -6.34 13.40 11.16
N ARG A 131 -5.47 14.41 11.35
CA ARG A 131 -5.10 14.97 12.66
C ARG A 131 -5.96 16.16 13.09
N ARG A 132 -7.01 16.48 12.34
CA ARG A 132 -7.95 17.58 12.61
C ARG A 132 -9.24 17.00 13.15
#